data_AF-A0AAX3AUQ9-F1
#
_entry.id   AF-A0AAX3AUQ9-F1
#
_cell.length_a   1.000
_cell.length_b   1.000
_cell.length_c   1.000
_cell.angle_alpha   90.00
_cell.angle_beta   90.00
_cell.angle_gamma   90.00
#
_symmetry.space_group_name_H-M   'P 1'
#
loop_
_entity.id
_entity.type
_entity.pdbx_description
1 polymer ?
#
loop_
_entity_poly.entity_id
_entity_poly.type
_entity_poly.pdbx_seq_one_letter_code
_entity_poly.pdbx_strand_id
1 'polypeptide(L)'
;MTVIKSLLSSAGNTDRAASACDMATQLTKQQAQLIKDNGYSIVGRYLTGSVGVGANKKDKNLTLEEIQAITSVGLSIFPIYQDGGWEESYFNEGNGLRDGYLAHNAAFKLGFPYGATIYFAVDVDILDGNIPGTVLPYIKKVKESLDANGMYKTGIYGTRNVCQQAIDAGFVEHCFVSDMSTGFSGNLGFPMPKEWAFDQFYEHSELGFPIDKVAVSGRDHGTKAFSTTIGNLIQLETIKLLNALGKNFTIKDVGIKLDTPTQIISSPTLDVYFKSSASWTHKVDDSGMSISIKNGKIDTKVYVNPIKESLNSYKDLLKNYNENQVDEILNKLAPVIKNGYIETGFCARNNLIGTKLVIKKEIGDSENKGTLQLEIELYPKPLLPTDIKIPQPDYDKAYRDIKNGHVPQLNVEVILKGVLIGALAVVIIIGIASGAAELAGAITAFFAALA
;
A
#
# COMPACT_ATOMS: atom_id res chain seq x y z
N MET A 1 28.44 -30.98 13.68
CA MET A 1 27.39 -31.93 13.22
C MET A 1 26.16 -31.23 12.61
N THR A 2 26.22 -29.91 12.38
CA THR A 2 25.09 -29.08 11.91
C THR A 2 24.69 -29.34 10.45
N VAL A 3 25.67 -29.50 9.55
CA VAL A 3 25.40 -29.67 8.10
C VAL A 3 24.70 -30.99 7.77
N ILE A 4 25.10 -32.10 8.42
CA ILE A 4 24.49 -33.44 8.17
C ILE A 4 23.04 -33.48 8.65
N LYS A 5 22.71 -32.84 9.78
CA LYS A 5 21.33 -32.80 10.29
C LYS A 5 20.38 -32.09 9.33
N SER A 6 20.81 -30.98 8.71
CA SER A 6 20.03 -30.25 7.70
C SER A 6 19.76 -31.05 6.41
N LEU A 7 20.52 -32.13 6.17
CA LEU A 7 20.30 -33.03 5.03
C LEU A 7 19.33 -34.18 5.36
N LEU A 8 19.22 -34.56 6.64
CA LEU A 8 18.48 -35.74 7.10
C LEU A 8 17.08 -35.44 7.66
N SER A 9 16.85 -34.19 8.06
CA SER A 9 15.58 -33.73 8.62
C SER A 9 15.30 -32.31 8.16
N SER A 10 14.05 -32.02 7.83
CA SER A 10 13.60 -30.67 7.45
C SER A 10 13.92 -29.65 8.55
N ALA A 11 13.71 -30.00 9.82
CA ALA A 11 14.02 -29.14 10.98
C ALA A 11 15.53 -28.86 11.16
N GLY A 12 16.39 -29.65 10.52
CA GLY A 12 17.84 -29.54 10.61
C GLY A 12 18.36 -29.63 12.04
N ASN A 13 19.22 -28.69 12.45
CA ASN A 13 19.70 -28.62 13.82
C ASN A 13 18.77 -27.74 14.67
N THR A 14 17.93 -28.35 15.51
CA THR A 14 16.96 -27.67 16.39
C THR A 14 17.61 -26.74 17.44
N ASP A 15 18.88 -26.97 17.76
CA ASP A 15 19.65 -26.10 18.67
C ASP A 15 20.06 -24.76 18.02
N ARG A 16 19.77 -24.56 16.72
CA ARG A 16 20.09 -23.29 16.04
C ARG A 16 19.33 -22.13 16.68
N ALA A 17 19.95 -20.96 16.67
CA ALA A 17 19.32 -19.72 17.10
C ALA A 17 18.14 -19.37 16.18
N ALA A 18 17.10 -18.78 16.76
CA ALA A 18 15.96 -18.24 16.05
C ALA A 18 15.87 -16.73 16.30
N SER A 19 15.49 -15.97 15.29
CA SER A 19 15.26 -14.53 15.38
C SER A 19 13.78 -14.16 15.35
N ALA A 20 12.92 -15.13 15.09
CA ALA A 20 11.47 -15.04 15.18
C ALA A 20 10.89 -16.24 15.95
N CYS A 21 9.66 -16.09 16.40
CA CYS A 21 8.87 -17.17 16.96
C CYS A 21 7.40 -17.01 16.57
N ASP A 22 6.60 -18.05 16.69
CA ASP A 22 5.15 -17.94 16.66
C ASP A 22 4.52 -18.77 17.79
N MET A 23 3.24 -18.50 18.06
CA MET A 23 2.49 -19.15 19.13
C MET A 23 1.01 -18.87 19.03
N ALA A 24 0.19 -19.80 19.53
CA ALA A 24 -1.25 -19.59 19.68
C ALA A 24 -1.61 -18.65 20.84
N THR A 25 -0.86 -18.71 21.94
CA THR A 25 -1.15 -17.96 23.18
C THR A 25 -1.06 -16.44 22.96
N GLN A 26 -2.07 -15.69 23.39
CA GLN A 26 -2.03 -14.23 23.44
C GLN A 26 -0.97 -13.75 24.45
N LEU A 27 -0.15 -12.79 24.04
CA LEU A 27 0.95 -12.27 24.81
C LEU A 27 0.58 -11.08 25.69
N THR A 28 0.98 -11.15 26.95
CA THR A 28 1.12 -9.96 27.81
C THR A 28 2.40 -9.19 27.46
N LYS A 29 2.48 -7.92 27.91
CA LYS A 29 3.71 -7.12 27.75
C LYS A 29 4.93 -7.76 28.41
N GLN A 30 4.75 -8.44 29.55
CA GLN A 30 5.84 -9.12 30.26
C GLN A 30 6.37 -10.31 29.44
N GLN A 31 5.48 -11.11 28.86
CA GLN A 31 5.87 -12.22 27.98
C GLN A 31 6.53 -11.71 26.70
N ALA A 32 6.02 -10.63 26.11
CA ALA A 32 6.66 -9.99 24.95
C ALA A 32 8.07 -9.48 25.29
N GLN A 33 8.26 -8.88 26.47
CA GLN A 33 9.59 -8.48 26.93
C GLN A 33 10.52 -9.69 27.10
N LEU A 34 10.02 -10.78 27.69
CA LEU A 34 10.81 -12.01 27.86
C LEU A 34 11.24 -12.60 26.50
N ILE A 35 10.34 -12.61 25.52
CA ILE A 35 10.65 -13.00 24.13
C ILE A 35 11.77 -12.09 23.58
N LYS A 36 11.65 -10.77 23.74
CA LYS A 36 12.66 -9.81 23.28
C LYS A 36 14.04 -10.05 23.93
N ASP A 37 14.05 -10.27 25.24
CA ASP A 37 15.27 -10.47 26.03
C ASP A 37 15.98 -11.79 25.67
N ASN A 38 15.25 -12.77 25.12
CA ASN A 38 15.78 -14.04 24.62
C ASN A 38 16.21 -14.01 23.15
N GLY A 39 16.39 -12.82 22.56
CA GLY A 39 17.02 -12.64 21.25
C GLY A 39 16.06 -12.67 20.06
N TYR A 40 14.75 -12.79 20.30
CA TYR A 40 13.75 -12.70 19.25
C TYR A 40 13.47 -11.24 18.86
N SER A 41 13.08 -11.05 17.61
CA SER A 41 12.81 -9.73 17.01
C SER A 41 11.46 -9.63 16.33
N ILE A 42 10.86 -10.77 15.97
CA ILE A 42 9.61 -10.87 15.22
C ILE A 42 8.75 -11.97 15.84
N VAL A 43 7.44 -11.75 15.96
CA VAL A 43 6.48 -12.73 16.46
C VAL A 43 5.37 -12.99 15.43
N GLY A 44 5.14 -14.25 15.07
CA GLY A 44 4.00 -14.70 14.29
C GLY A 44 2.76 -14.80 15.17
N ARG A 45 1.67 -14.14 14.77
CA ARG A 45 0.42 -14.14 15.54
C ARG A 45 -0.79 -14.35 14.65
N TYR A 46 -1.77 -15.09 15.16
CA TYR A 46 -2.98 -15.46 14.43
C TYR A 46 -3.96 -14.29 14.37
N LEU A 47 -4.53 -14.02 13.19
CA LEU A 47 -5.53 -12.97 13.02
C LEU A 47 -6.86 -13.31 13.68
N THR A 48 -7.20 -14.60 13.77
CA THR A 48 -8.53 -15.09 14.13
C THR A 48 -8.47 -16.39 14.94
N GLY A 49 -9.64 -16.78 15.46
CA GLY A 49 -9.89 -18.11 15.99
C GLY A 49 -9.52 -18.31 17.46
N SER A 50 -9.57 -19.58 17.86
CA SER A 50 -9.30 -20.07 19.21
C SER A 50 -8.68 -21.47 19.14
N VAL A 51 -7.99 -21.90 20.19
CA VAL A 51 -7.46 -23.26 20.36
C VAL A 51 -8.12 -23.98 21.54
N GLY A 52 -8.09 -25.30 21.53
CA GLY A 52 -8.72 -26.13 22.56
C GLY A 52 -10.24 -26.20 22.45
N VAL A 53 -10.85 -27.05 23.27
CA VAL A 53 -12.30 -27.31 23.28
C VAL A 53 -12.86 -27.24 24.70
N GLY A 54 -14.15 -26.93 24.82
CA GLY A 54 -14.85 -26.87 26.11
C GLY A 54 -14.18 -25.90 27.09
N ALA A 55 -13.93 -26.36 28.32
CA ALA A 55 -13.30 -25.56 29.36
C ALA A 55 -11.84 -25.15 29.06
N ASN A 56 -11.18 -25.84 28.12
CA ASN A 56 -9.80 -25.55 27.71
C ASN A 56 -9.72 -24.61 26.50
N LYS A 57 -10.86 -24.13 25.98
CA LYS A 57 -10.89 -23.21 24.85
C LYS A 57 -10.23 -21.88 25.24
N LYS A 58 -9.26 -21.44 24.45
CA LYS A 58 -8.53 -20.18 24.63
C LYS A 58 -8.49 -19.41 23.32
N ASP A 59 -8.60 -18.09 23.42
CA ASP A 59 -8.48 -17.21 22.27
C ASP A 59 -7.04 -17.24 21.74
N LYS A 60 -6.91 -17.39 20.43
CA LYS A 60 -5.61 -17.36 19.74
C LYS A 60 -5.42 -16.10 18.90
N ASN A 61 -6.53 -15.45 18.56
CA ASN A 61 -6.57 -14.26 17.74
C ASN A 61 -5.80 -13.09 18.40
N LEU A 62 -5.10 -12.33 17.59
CA LEU A 62 -4.42 -11.11 17.96
C LEU A 62 -5.43 -10.03 18.36
N THR A 63 -5.09 -9.21 19.35
CA THR A 63 -5.90 -8.04 19.77
C THR A 63 -5.11 -6.74 19.64
N LEU A 64 -5.79 -5.60 19.71
CA LEU A 64 -5.13 -4.29 19.69
C LEU A 64 -4.25 -4.06 20.92
N GLU A 65 -4.69 -4.55 22.09
CA GLU A 65 -3.91 -4.48 23.34
C GLU A 65 -2.65 -5.33 23.23
N GLU A 66 -2.75 -6.54 22.66
CA GLU A 66 -1.60 -7.42 22.43
C GLU A 66 -0.62 -6.79 21.43
N ILE A 67 -1.11 -6.20 20.33
CA ILE A 67 -0.27 -5.48 19.36
C ILE A 67 0.52 -4.36 20.06
N GLN A 68 -0.13 -3.56 20.90
CA GLN A 68 0.55 -2.52 21.66
C GLN A 68 1.59 -3.10 22.63
N ALA A 69 1.26 -4.20 23.32
CA ALA A 69 2.17 -4.89 24.22
C ALA A 69 3.45 -5.34 23.49
N ILE A 70 3.31 -6.03 22.36
CA ILE A 70 4.41 -6.55 21.54
C ILE A 70 5.25 -5.42 20.92
N THR A 71 4.59 -4.45 20.27
CA THR A 71 5.31 -3.37 19.57
C THR A 71 5.99 -2.38 20.53
N SER A 72 5.45 -2.16 21.72
CA SER A 72 6.05 -1.26 22.73
C SER A 72 7.41 -1.74 23.26
N VAL A 73 7.70 -3.05 23.17
CA VAL A 73 9.00 -3.63 23.52
C VAL A 73 9.92 -3.79 22.30
N GLY A 74 9.50 -3.27 21.14
CA GLY A 74 10.29 -3.21 19.91
C GLY A 74 10.31 -4.52 19.11
N LEU A 75 9.32 -5.40 19.29
CA LEU A 75 9.11 -6.57 18.44
C LEU A 75 8.22 -6.21 17.23
N SER A 76 8.49 -6.85 16.08
CA SER A 76 7.61 -6.84 14.90
C SER A 76 6.62 -8.00 14.94
N ILE A 77 5.53 -7.90 14.19
CA ILE A 77 4.50 -8.94 14.06
C ILE A 77 4.31 -9.31 12.59
N PHE A 78 4.21 -10.60 12.26
CA PHE A 78 3.67 -11.07 10.98
C PHE A 78 2.34 -11.82 11.19
N PRO A 79 1.32 -11.59 10.34
CA PRO A 79 -0.01 -12.16 10.52
C PRO A 79 -0.13 -13.58 9.94
N ILE A 80 -0.73 -14.48 10.71
CA ILE A 80 -1.05 -15.86 10.33
C ILE A 80 -2.57 -16.02 10.28
N TYR A 81 -3.10 -16.74 9.28
CA TYR A 81 -4.52 -17.11 9.22
C TYR A 81 -4.68 -18.63 9.28
N GLN A 82 -5.50 -19.11 10.22
CA GLN A 82 -5.79 -20.53 10.41
C GLN A 82 -7.11 -20.72 11.18
N ASP A 83 -8.28 -20.68 10.53
CA ASP A 83 -9.56 -21.08 11.16
C ASP A 83 -9.95 -22.53 10.83
N GLY A 84 -9.07 -23.22 10.12
CA GLY A 84 -9.18 -24.58 9.63
C GLY A 84 -7.80 -25.13 9.29
N GLY A 85 -7.72 -25.93 8.24
CA GLY A 85 -6.45 -26.29 7.61
C GLY A 85 -5.70 -27.48 8.21
N TRP A 86 -6.35 -28.24 9.12
CA TRP A 86 -5.83 -29.51 9.66
C TRP A 86 -6.39 -30.75 8.94
N GLU A 87 -7.20 -30.56 7.87
CA GLU A 87 -7.80 -31.62 7.06
C GLU A 87 -7.73 -31.24 5.56
N GLU A 88 -7.39 -32.20 4.70
CA GLU A 88 -7.24 -31.97 3.25
C GLU A 88 -8.52 -31.41 2.60
N SER A 89 -9.70 -31.88 3.01
CA SER A 89 -11.00 -31.46 2.47
C SER A 89 -11.31 -29.97 2.72
N TYR A 90 -10.62 -29.35 3.68
CA TYR A 90 -10.77 -27.93 3.98
C TYR A 90 -10.27 -27.06 2.81
N PHE A 91 -9.26 -27.51 2.07
CA PHE A 91 -8.64 -26.74 0.99
C PHE A 91 -9.45 -26.87 -0.31
N ASN A 92 -10.46 -26.02 -0.42
CA ASN A 92 -11.29 -25.86 -1.61
C ASN A 92 -11.51 -24.38 -1.93
N GLU A 93 -12.00 -24.10 -3.14
CA GLU A 93 -12.22 -22.72 -3.63
C GLU A 93 -13.14 -21.88 -2.74
N GLY A 94 -14.22 -22.49 -2.22
CA GLY A 94 -15.22 -21.79 -1.41
C GLY A 94 -14.64 -21.31 -0.08
N ASN A 95 -13.87 -22.18 0.58
CA ASN A 95 -13.13 -21.80 1.79
C ASN A 95 -12.04 -20.78 1.46
N GLY A 96 -11.34 -20.90 0.34
CA GLY A 96 -10.29 -19.92 -0.04
C GLY A 96 -10.84 -18.50 -0.19
N LEU A 97 -11.99 -18.34 -0.84
CA LEU A 97 -12.64 -17.02 -0.98
C LEU A 97 -13.05 -16.44 0.39
N ARG A 98 -13.66 -17.27 1.24
CA ARG A 98 -14.12 -16.90 2.57
C ARG A 98 -12.96 -16.51 3.49
N ASP A 99 -11.93 -17.35 3.53
CA ASP A 99 -10.76 -17.18 4.39
C ASP A 99 -9.99 -15.92 4.00
N GLY A 100 -9.80 -15.67 2.70
CA GLY A 100 -9.21 -14.41 2.23
C GLY A 100 -9.99 -13.17 2.69
N TYR A 101 -11.33 -13.23 2.68
CA TYR A 101 -12.18 -12.13 3.15
C TYR A 101 -12.09 -11.93 4.67
N LEU A 102 -12.13 -13.01 5.44
CA LEU A 102 -12.03 -12.97 6.90
C LEU A 102 -10.65 -12.46 7.34
N ALA A 103 -9.58 -12.98 6.73
CA ALA A 103 -8.21 -12.57 6.97
C ALA A 103 -8.00 -11.08 6.64
N HIS A 104 -8.46 -10.63 5.46
CA HIS A 104 -8.39 -9.21 5.09
C HIS A 104 -9.05 -8.33 6.15
N ASN A 105 -10.29 -8.64 6.53
CA ASN A 105 -11.03 -7.80 7.47
C ASN A 105 -10.42 -7.80 8.88
N ALA A 106 -9.92 -8.94 9.34
CA ALA A 106 -9.23 -9.03 10.61
C ALA A 106 -7.94 -8.19 10.59
N ALA A 107 -7.08 -8.38 9.58
CA ALA A 107 -5.84 -7.62 9.44
C ALA A 107 -6.10 -6.11 9.31
N PHE A 108 -7.13 -5.74 8.55
CA PHE A 108 -7.55 -4.34 8.35
C PHE A 108 -7.99 -3.67 9.65
N LYS A 109 -8.81 -4.35 10.46
CA LYS A 109 -9.28 -3.85 11.76
C LYS A 109 -8.18 -3.80 12.81
N LEU A 110 -7.25 -4.76 12.77
CA LEU A 110 -6.08 -4.81 13.65
C LEU A 110 -5.01 -3.78 13.27
N GLY A 111 -5.15 -3.14 12.10
CA GLY A 111 -4.30 -2.03 11.71
C GLY A 111 -3.04 -2.42 10.92
N PHE A 112 -2.96 -3.64 10.39
CA PHE A 112 -1.82 -4.03 9.55
C PHE A 112 -1.71 -3.08 8.35
N PRO A 113 -0.49 -2.61 8.03
CA PRO A 113 -0.28 -1.62 6.99
C PRO A 113 -0.47 -2.22 5.61
N TYR A 114 -0.69 -1.37 4.60
CA TYR A 114 -0.64 -1.78 3.19
C TYR A 114 0.64 -2.57 2.91
N GLY A 115 0.56 -3.60 2.08
CA GLY A 115 1.67 -4.44 1.65
C GLY A 115 2.12 -5.50 2.65
N ALA A 116 1.51 -5.60 3.84
CA ALA A 116 1.77 -6.71 4.76
C ALA A 116 1.37 -8.06 4.13
N THR A 117 2.18 -9.08 4.36
CA THR A 117 1.93 -10.46 3.86
C THR A 117 1.17 -11.26 4.92
N ILE A 118 0.03 -11.86 4.55
CA ILE A 118 -0.73 -12.75 5.42
C ILE A 118 -0.42 -14.19 5.05
N TYR A 119 0.03 -15.00 6.01
CA TYR A 119 0.39 -16.40 5.80
C TYR A 119 -0.80 -17.31 6.12
N PHE A 120 -1.36 -17.95 5.08
CA PHE A 120 -2.49 -18.88 5.22
C PHE A 120 -1.98 -20.29 5.50
N ALA A 121 -2.43 -20.89 6.60
CA ALA A 121 -1.87 -22.14 7.08
C ALA A 121 -2.46 -23.38 6.41
N VAL A 122 -1.58 -24.18 5.80
CA VAL A 122 -1.79 -25.57 5.41
C VAL A 122 -1.09 -26.46 6.43
N ASP A 123 -1.82 -26.79 7.51
CA ASP A 123 -1.28 -27.47 8.70
C ASP A 123 -1.69 -28.94 8.75
N VAL A 124 -1.45 -29.62 7.63
CA VAL A 124 -1.73 -31.04 7.43
C VAL A 124 -0.82 -31.57 6.33
N ASP A 125 -0.50 -32.86 6.36
CA ASP A 125 0.30 -33.51 5.33
C ASP A 125 -0.52 -33.71 4.05
N ILE A 126 -0.35 -32.81 3.08
CA ILE A 126 -0.93 -32.94 1.73
C ILE A 126 0.08 -33.66 0.83
N LEU A 127 -0.33 -34.80 0.30
CA LEU A 127 0.49 -35.56 -0.65
C LEU A 127 0.68 -34.79 -1.95
N ASP A 128 1.86 -34.94 -2.57
CA ASP A 128 2.25 -34.24 -3.81
C ASP A 128 1.16 -34.25 -4.89
N GLY A 129 0.57 -35.42 -5.15
CA GLY A 129 -0.48 -35.58 -6.16
C GLY A 129 -1.81 -34.89 -5.83
N ASN A 130 -2.07 -34.56 -4.56
CA ASN A 130 -3.30 -33.91 -4.11
C ASN A 130 -3.18 -32.38 -4.09
N ILE A 131 -1.96 -31.83 -4.00
CA ILE A 131 -1.71 -30.37 -3.94
C ILE A 131 -2.41 -29.61 -5.09
N PRO A 132 -2.32 -30.04 -6.37
CA PRO A 132 -2.95 -29.33 -7.48
C PRO A 132 -4.48 -29.32 -7.43
N GLY A 133 -5.11 -30.32 -6.79
CA GLY A 133 -6.56 -30.45 -6.67
C GLY A 133 -7.15 -29.82 -5.42
N THR A 134 -6.32 -29.40 -4.46
CA THR A 134 -6.76 -28.95 -3.12
C THR A 134 -6.18 -27.58 -2.78
N VAL A 135 -4.90 -27.53 -2.40
CA VAL A 135 -4.21 -26.32 -1.92
C VAL A 135 -4.12 -25.25 -3.00
N LEU A 136 -3.80 -25.60 -4.25
CA LEU A 136 -3.65 -24.60 -5.32
C LEU A 136 -4.98 -23.88 -5.65
N PRO A 137 -6.12 -24.57 -5.83
CA PRO A 137 -7.43 -23.92 -5.96
C PRO A 137 -7.79 -23.05 -4.75
N TYR A 138 -7.55 -23.53 -3.53
CA TYR A 138 -7.79 -22.78 -2.30
C TYR A 138 -6.99 -21.46 -2.28
N ILE A 139 -5.66 -21.54 -2.43
CA ILE A 139 -4.79 -20.36 -2.28
C ILE A 139 -4.96 -19.36 -3.43
N LYS A 140 -5.31 -19.86 -4.63
CA LYS A 140 -5.73 -18.99 -5.74
C LYS A 140 -6.94 -18.14 -5.35
N LYS A 141 -7.97 -18.73 -4.72
CA LYS A 141 -9.15 -17.99 -4.27
C LYS A 141 -8.88 -17.07 -3.09
N VAL A 142 -7.97 -17.44 -2.20
CA VAL A 142 -7.45 -16.52 -1.18
C VAL A 142 -6.84 -15.29 -1.85
N LYS A 143 -5.94 -15.49 -2.82
CA LYS A 143 -5.30 -14.39 -3.56
C LYS A 143 -6.33 -13.51 -4.26
N GLU A 144 -7.28 -14.09 -5.01
CA GLU A 144 -8.35 -13.33 -5.66
C GLU A 144 -9.15 -12.49 -4.65
N SER A 145 -9.44 -13.04 -3.46
CA SER A 145 -10.15 -12.34 -2.38
C SER A 145 -9.34 -11.18 -1.81
N LEU A 146 -8.05 -11.38 -1.53
CA LEU A 146 -7.16 -10.31 -1.05
C LEU A 146 -6.99 -9.22 -2.12
N ASP A 147 -6.71 -9.60 -3.37
CA ASP A 147 -6.53 -8.64 -4.48
C ASP A 147 -7.80 -7.80 -4.71
N ALA A 148 -8.99 -8.40 -4.59
CA ALA A 148 -10.27 -7.69 -4.75
C ALA A 148 -10.53 -6.63 -3.67
N ASN A 149 -10.06 -6.87 -2.44
CA ASN A 149 -10.19 -5.92 -1.33
C ASN A 149 -9.00 -4.94 -1.28
N GLY A 150 -7.85 -5.34 -1.82
CA GLY A 150 -6.59 -4.61 -1.76
C GLY A 150 -5.86 -4.82 -0.43
N MET A 151 -4.93 -3.93 -0.11
CA MET A 151 -4.13 -3.90 1.12
C MET A 151 -3.05 -4.95 1.27
N TYR A 152 -3.31 -6.24 1.13
CA TYR A 152 -2.41 -7.29 1.63
C TYR A 152 -1.86 -8.20 0.54
N LYS A 153 -0.66 -8.72 0.76
CA LYS A 153 -0.03 -9.74 -0.08
C LYS A 153 -0.39 -11.14 0.45
N THR A 154 -0.50 -12.12 -0.45
CA THR A 154 -0.76 -13.51 -0.09
C THR A 154 0.55 -14.25 0.23
N GLY A 155 0.66 -14.82 1.42
CA GLY A 155 1.69 -15.80 1.79
C GLY A 155 1.05 -17.14 2.15
N ILE A 156 1.87 -18.18 2.27
CA ILE A 156 1.41 -19.51 2.66
C ILE A 156 2.29 -20.08 3.77
N TYR A 157 1.66 -20.73 4.74
CA TYR A 157 2.34 -21.63 5.66
C TYR A 157 2.10 -23.08 5.25
N GLY A 158 3.14 -23.90 5.23
CA GLY A 158 3.01 -25.32 4.90
C GLY A 158 4.35 -25.98 4.60
N THR A 159 4.29 -27.24 4.17
CA THR A 159 5.49 -28.01 3.83
C THR A 159 6.26 -27.38 2.68
N ARG A 160 7.54 -27.75 2.53
CA ARG A 160 8.39 -27.27 1.43
C ARG A 160 7.74 -27.47 0.06
N ASN A 161 7.15 -28.65 -0.18
CA ASN A 161 6.48 -28.95 -1.45
C ASN A 161 5.23 -28.08 -1.68
N VAL A 162 4.37 -27.94 -0.66
CA VAL A 162 3.19 -27.04 -0.72
C VAL A 162 3.61 -25.61 -1.05
N CYS A 163 4.61 -25.11 -0.33
CA CYS A 163 5.16 -23.78 -0.53
C CYS A 163 5.70 -23.60 -1.96
N GLN A 164 6.53 -24.53 -2.44
CA GLN A 164 7.12 -24.45 -3.78
C GLN A 164 6.05 -24.45 -4.88
N GLN A 165 5.05 -25.33 -4.81
CA GLN A 165 3.99 -25.38 -5.83
C GLN A 165 3.12 -24.12 -5.83
N ALA A 166 2.83 -23.54 -4.65
CA ALA A 166 2.08 -22.29 -4.56
C ALA A 166 2.86 -21.09 -5.14
N ILE A 167 4.19 -21.08 -4.98
CA ILE A 167 5.09 -20.10 -5.59
C ILE A 167 5.14 -20.29 -7.11
N ASP A 168 5.36 -21.52 -7.59
CA ASP A 168 5.46 -21.83 -9.03
C ASP A 168 4.16 -21.48 -9.77
N ALA A 169 3.01 -21.62 -9.10
CA ALA A 169 1.71 -21.21 -9.62
C ALA A 169 1.47 -19.69 -9.63
N GLY A 170 2.34 -18.90 -8.98
CA GLY A 170 2.24 -17.44 -8.90
C GLY A 170 1.13 -16.93 -7.96
N PHE A 171 0.71 -17.75 -7.00
CA PHE A 171 -0.39 -17.42 -6.09
C PHE A 171 0.05 -16.79 -4.77
N VAL A 172 1.33 -16.90 -4.41
CA VAL A 172 1.87 -16.41 -3.15
C VAL A 172 3.19 -15.68 -3.37
N GLU A 173 3.48 -14.71 -2.50
CA GLU A 173 4.70 -13.89 -2.54
C GLU A 173 5.82 -14.52 -1.71
N HIS A 174 5.48 -15.05 -0.53
CA HIS A 174 6.42 -15.58 0.46
C HIS A 174 5.90 -16.85 1.13
N CYS A 175 6.85 -17.66 1.61
CA CYS A 175 6.56 -18.90 2.33
C CYS A 175 6.95 -18.81 3.80
N PHE A 176 6.08 -19.33 4.66
CA PHE A 176 6.37 -19.67 6.05
C PHE A 176 6.44 -21.20 6.16
N VAL A 177 7.64 -21.76 6.15
CA VAL A 177 7.82 -23.20 5.94
C VAL A 177 7.68 -23.98 7.24
N SER A 178 6.93 -25.08 7.22
CA SER A 178 6.67 -25.94 8.39
C SER A 178 7.72 -27.05 8.56
N ASP A 179 9.00 -26.70 8.59
CA ASP A 179 10.10 -27.66 8.65
C ASP A 179 10.13 -28.48 9.97
N MET A 180 9.47 -28.02 11.04
CA MET A 180 9.29 -28.77 12.29
C MET A 180 8.41 -30.00 12.11
N SER A 181 7.54 -30.04 11.10
CA SER A 181 6.70 -31.18 10.76
C SER A 181 7.50 -32.21 9.96
N THR A 182 8.51 -32.81 10.61
CA THR A 182 9.48 -33.70 9.97
C THR A 182 8.89 -35.01 9.45
N GLY A 183 7.67 -35.34 9.88
CA GLY A 183 6.92 -36.51 9.42
C GLY A 183 6.07 -36.26 8.17
N PHE A 184 5.88 -35.00 7.77
CA PHE A 184 5.04 -34.69 6.61
C PHE A 184 5.78 -34.98 5.31
N SER A 185 5.13 -35.70 4.41
CA SER A 185 5.67 -36.13 3.12
C SER A 185 6.23 -34.96 2.29
N GLY A 186 5.58 -33.80 2.31
CA GLY A 186 6.01 -32.61 1.60
C GLY A 186 7.29 -31.95 2.11
N ASN A 187 7.85 -32.43 3.23
CA ASN A 187 9.15 -32.00 3.77
C ASN A 187 10.27 -33.03 3.50
N LEU A 188 9.93 -34.21 2.99
CA LEU A 188 10.89 -35.30 2.75
C LEU A 188 11.45 -35.23 1.34
N GLY A 189 12.70 -34.82 1.21
CA GLY A 189 13.41 -34.77 -0.08
C GLY A 189 13.12 -33.54 -0.94
N PHE A 190 12.32 -32.59 -0.44
CA PHE A 190 12.06 -31.32 -1.11
C PHE A 190 13.05 -30.23 -0.66
N PRO A 191 13.58 -29.43 -1.61
CA PRO A 191 14.46 -28.31 -1.27
C PRO A 191 13.68 -27.18 -0.58
N MET A 192 14.39 -26.35 0.19
CA MET A 192 13.82 -25.12 0.73
C MET A 192 13.41 -24.19 -0.43
N PRO A 193 12.15 -23.72 -0.49
CA PRO A 193 11.71 -22.75 -1.50
C PRO A 193 12.53 -21.48 -1.46
N LYS A 194 12.89 -20.86 -2.60
CA LYS A 194 13.77 -19.68 -2.61
C LYS A 194 13.12 -18.44 -2.00
N GLU A 195 11.79 -18.42 -1.97
CA GLU A 195 10.90 -17.36 -1.53
C GLU A 195 10.49 -17.54 -0.05
N TRP A 196 11.12 -18.47 0.69
CA TRP A 196 10.93 -18.58 2.13
C TRP A 196 11.27 -17.27 2.84
N ALA A 197 10.35 -16.80 3.67
CA ALA A 197 10.52 -15.67 4.58
C ALA A 197 10.76 -16.14 6.01
N PHE A 198 10.02 -17.17 6.39
CA PHE A 198 10.02 -17.77 7.72
C PHE A 198 10.15 -19.29 7.61
N ASP A 199 10.81 -19.91 8.59
CA ASP A 199 11.04 -21.37 8.66
C ASP A 199 10.83 -21.80 10.12
N GLN A 200 9.71 -22.47 10.40
CA GLN A 200 9.38 -23.02 11.72
C GLN A 200 10.06 -24.38 11.90
N PHE A 201 10.85 -24.57 12.95
CA PHE A 201 11.69 -25.77 13.06
C PHE A 201 11.74 -26.45 14.42
N TYR A 202 11.20 -25.86 15.50
CA TYR A 202 11.24 -26.49 16.83
C TYR A 202 10.29 -25.83 17.83
N GLU A 203 9.47 -26.62 18.52
CA GLU A 203 8.65 -26.15 19.65
C GLU A 203 9.40 -26.33 20.98
N HIS A 204 9.31 -25.36 21.89
CA HIS A 204 9.76 -25.50 23.27
C HIS A 204 8.93 -24.65 24.24
N SER A 205 9.11 -24.86 25.55
CA SER A 205 8.41 -24.11 26.61
C SER A 205 9.35 -23.52 27.67
N GLU A 206 10.61 -23.29 27.32
CA GLU A 206 11.66 -22.85 28.26
C GLU A 206 11.41 -21.45 28.83
N LEU A 207 10.58 -20.63 28.16
CA LEU A 207 10.16 -19.30 28.63
C LEU A 207 8.98 -19.36 29.63
N GLY A 208 8.53 -20.56 30.00
CA GLY A 208 7.35 -20.77 30.86
C GLY A 208 6.02 -20.83 30.11
N PHE A 209 6.04 -20.76 28.78
CA PHE A 209 4.90 -20.96 27.89
C PHE A 209 5.39 -21.49 26.52
N PRO A 210 4.55 -22.23 25.77
CA PRO A 210 4.94 -22.83 24.51
C PRO A 210 5.15 -21.77 23.42
N ILE A 211 6.28 -21.88 22.72
CA ILE A 211 6.62 -21.11 21.52
C ILE A 211 7.28 -22.01 20.48
N ASP A 212 7.08 -21.66 19.21
CA ASP A 212 7.77 -22.27 18.09
C ASP A 212 8.92 -21.38 17.64
N LYS A 213 10.11 -21.96 17.45
CA LYS A 213 11.28 -21.30 16.90
C LYS A 213 11.13 -21.13 15.40
N VAL A 214 11.31 -19.89 14.95
CA VAL A 214 11.21 -19.49 13.54
C VAL A 214 12.51 -18.81 13.08
N ALA A 215 13.13 -19.38 12.05
CA ALA A 215 14.24 -18.75 11.34
C ALA A 215 13.70 -17.71 10.34
N VAL A 216 14.48 -16.65 10.09
CA VAL A 216 14.09 -15.53 9.22
C VAL A 216 15.09 -15.39 8.08
N SER A 217 14.61 -15.32 6.84
CA SER A 217 15.48 -15.15 5.65
C SER A 217 15.86 -13.70 5.38
N GLY A 218 15.11 -12.75 5.93
CA GLY A 218 15.21 -11.32 5.68
C GLY A 218 14.34 -10.82 4.54
N ARG A 219 13.48 -11.67 3.95
CA ARG A 219 12.50 -11.24 2.93
C ARG A 219 11.29 -10.51 3.53
N ASP A 220 10.86 -10.95 4.71
CA ASP A 220 9.80 -10.32 5.49
C ASP A 220 10.32 -9.99 6.88
N HIS A 221 10.05 -8.77 7.33
CA HIS A 221 10.49 -8.25 8.63
C HIS A 221 9.33 -8.09 9.62
N GLY A 222 8.12 -8.53 9.24
CA GLY A 222 6.88 -8.17 9.91
C GLY A 222 6.68 -6.65 9.98
N THR A 223 5.79 -6.22 10.87
CA THR A 223 5.56 -4.80 11.12
C THR A 223 5.49 -4.49 12.61
N LYS A 224 5.97 -3.30 12.96
CA LYS A 224 5.74 -2.65 14.26
C LYS A 224 4.92 -1.37 14.12
N ALA A 225 4.50 -1.05 12.89
CA ALA A 225 3.71 0.13 12.56
C ALA A 225 2.30 -0.31 12.19
N PHE A 226 1.35 0.12 13.01
CA PHE A 226 -0.08 -0.17 12.85
C PHE A 226 -0.86 1.12 12.69
N SER A 227 -1.87 1.10 11.84
CA SER A 227 -2.77 2.23 11.61
C SER A 227 -4.14 1.97 12.21
N THR A 228 -4.88 3.03 12.53
CA THR A 228 -6.30 2.87 12.85
C THR A 228 -7.07 2.37 11.62
N THR A 229 -8.27 1.83 11.82
CA THR A 229 -9.17 1.45 10.70
C THR A 229 -9.36 2.59 9.70
N ILE A 230 -9.52 3.82 10.20
CA ILE A 230 -9.61 5.03 9.37
C ILE A 230 -8.29 5.27 8.63
N GLY A 231 -7.15 5.14 9.30
CA GLY A 231 -5.83 5.24 8.67
C GLY A 231 -5.62 4.21 7.55
N ASN A 232 -6.11 2.99 7.72
CA ASN A 232 -6.06 1.95 6.69
C ASN A 232 -7.02 2.24 5.53
N LEU A 233 -8.22 2.76 5.80
CA LEU A 233 -9.14 3.23 4.74
C LEU A 233 -8.49 4.33 3.90
N ILE A 234 -7.83 5.30 4.55
CA ILE A 234 -7.13 6.37 3.85
C ILE A 234 -6.02 5.83 2.97
N GLN A 235 -5.21 4.90 3.47
CA GLN A 235 -4.16 4.24 2.67
C GLN A 235 -4.74 3.52 1.46
N LEU A 236 -5.78 2.70 1.66
CA LEU A 236 -6.43 1.95 0.59
C LEU A 236 -6.97 2.87 -0.50
N GLU A 237 -7.73 3.89 -0.11
CA GLU A 237 -8.33 4.82 -1.06
C GLU A 237 -7.30 5.71 -1.76
N THR A 238 -6.22 6.09 -1.05
CA THR A 238 -5.09 6.79 -1.66
C THR A 238 -4.45 5.93 -2.75
N ILE A 239 -4.21 4.64 -2.48
CA ILE A 239 -3.58 3.74 -3.45
C ILE A 239 -4.49 3.48 -4.65
N LYS A 240 -5.81 3.34 -4.44
CA LYS A 240 -6.76 3.25 -5.56
C LYS A 240 -6.73 4.49 -6.44
N LEU A 241 -6.68 5.68 -5.86
CA LEU A 241 -6.56 6.94 -6.60
C LEU A 241 -5.24 7.02 -7.37
N LEU A 242 -4.12 6.70 -6.72
CA LEU A 242 -2.80 6.68 -7.34
C LEU A 242 -2.73 5.68 -8.51
N ASN A 243 -3.26 4.46 -8.35
CA ASN A 243 -3.32 3.48 -9.43
C ASN A 243 -4.22 3.94 -10.59
N ALA A 244 -5.32 4.65 -10.30
CA ALA A 244 -6.20 5.21 -11.33
C ALA A 244 -5.55 6.37 -12.10
N LEU A 245 -4.63 7.10 -11.48
CA LEU A 245 -3.83 8.15 -12.12
C LEU A 245 -2.81 7.60 -13.13
N GLY A 246 -2.30 6.37 -12.92
CA GLY A 246 -1.49 5.68 -13.93
C GLY A 246 -0.48 4.68 -13.35
N LYS A 247 0.10 3.86 -14.22
CA LYS A 247 1.05 2.77 -13.87
C LYS A 247 2.33 3.25 -13.17
N ASN A 248 2.68 4.53 -13.32
CA ASN A 248 3.89 5.11 -12.73
C ASN A 248 3.71 5.53 -11.27
N PHE A 249 2.48 5.50 -10.76
CA PHE A 249 2.14 5.69 -9.35
C PHE A 249 1.83 4.37 -8.64
N THR A 250 2.11 3.22 -9.28
CA THR A 250 1.95 1.92 -8.66
C THR A 250 2.96 1.76 -7.53
N ILE A 251 2.48 2.04 -6.31
CA ILE A 251 3.23 1.86 -5.07
C ILE A 251 3.38 0.35 -4.84
N LYS A 252 4.59 -0.16 -5.05
CA LYS A 252 4.91 -1.59 -4.86
C LYS A 252 5.07 -1.96 -3.39
N ASP A 253 5.44 -1.01 -2.52
CA ASP A 253 5.73 -1.26 -1.11
C ASP A 253 5.24 -0.14 -0.15
N VAL A 254 5.04 -0.55 1.09
CA VAL A 254 4.45 0.16 2.25
C VAL A 254 5.07 1.54 2.53
N GLY A 255 4.27 2.53 2.94
CA GLY A 255 4.83 3.71 3.63
C GLY A 255 4.07 5.04 3.60
N ILE A 256 2.80 5.09 3.18
CA ILE A 256 2.06 6.37 3.16
C ILE A 256 1.84 6.86 4.60
N LYS A 257 2.60 7.88 5.01
CA LYS A 257 2.39 8.59 6.26
C LYS A 257 1.33 9.67 6.04
N LEU A 258 0.26 9.61 6.81
CA LEU A 258 -0.78 10.65 6.82
C LEU A 258 -0.17 12.00 7.15
N ASP A 259 -0.71 13.04 6.52
CA ASP A 259 -0.37 14.44 6.71
C ASP A 259 1.11 14.80 6.48
N THR A 260 1.88 13.86 5.91
CA THR A 260 3.31 14.03 5.67
C THR A 260 3.56 14.09 4.17
N PRO A 261 3.97 15.26 3.63
CA PRO A 261 4.41 15.35 2.24
C PRO A 261 5.55 14.36 1.99
N THR A 262 5.35 13.47 1.01
CA THR A 262 6.31 12.45 0.62
C THR A 262 6.72 12.70 -0.81
N GLN A 263 8.03 12.82 -1.05
CA GLN A 263 8.56 12.99 -2.40
C GLN A 263 8.57 11.64 -3.10
N ILE A 264 7.93 11.57 -4.27
CA ILE A 264 7.82 10.34 -5.08
C ILE A 264 8.63 10.39 -6.35
N ILE A 265 8.90 11.59 -6.86
CA ILE A 265 9.79 11.81 -7.98
C ILE A 265 10.74 12.94 -7.61
N SER A 266 12.02 12.69 -7.79
CA SER A 266 13.08 13.70 -7.72
C SER A 266 13.94 13.54 -8.96
N SER A 267 13.82 14.47 -9.91
CA SER A 267 14.65 14.52 -11.11
C SER A 267 15.37 15.87 -11.22
N PRO A 268 16.32 16.01 -12.16
CA PRO A 268 16.94 17.31 -12.45
C PRO A 268 15.93 18.38 -12.89
N THR A 269 14.77 17.99 -13.40
CA THR A 269 13.78 18.89 -14.04
C THR A 269 12.46 18.99 -13.30
N LEU A 270 12.15 18.03 -12.41
CA LEU A 270 10.84 17.93 -11.77
C LEU A 270 10.95 17.29 -10.38
N ASP A 271 10.35 17.94 -9.38
CA ASP A 271 10.00 17.30 -8.12
C ASP A 271 8.50 17.08 -8.04
N VAL A 272 8.09 15.88 -7.60
CA VAL A 272 6.69 15.55 -7.31
C VAL A 272 6.58 15.09 -5.87
N TYR A 273 5.68 15.73 -5.13
CA TYR A 273 5.31 15.38 -3.78
C TYR A 273 3.85 14.94 -3.76
N PHE A 274 3.51 14.01 -2.88
CA PHE A 274 2.13 13.73 -2.52
C PHE A 274 1.94 13.84 -1.02
N LYS A 275 0.74 14.24 -0.60
CA LYS A 275 0.30 14.25 0.78
C LYS A 275 -1.13 13.71 0.83
N SER A 276 -1.34 12.66 1.61
CA SER A 276 -2.69 12.18 1.91
C SER A 276 -3.10 12.66 3.29
N SER A 277 -4.29 13.20 3.41
CA SER A 277 -4.85 13.76 4.64
C SER A 277 -6.33 13.41 4.76
N ALA A 278 -6.82 13.29 5.99
CA ALA A 278 -8.25 13.23 6.26
C ALA A 278 -8.65 14.53 6.94
N SER A 279 -9.42 15.36 6.24
CA SER A 279 -10.01 16.55 6.84
C SER A 279 -11.45 16.25 7.22
N TRP A 280 -11.74 16.37 8.51
CA TRP A 280 -13.11 16.44 9.01
C TRP A 280 -13.43 17.93 9.00
N THR A 281 -14.15 18.39 7.99
CA THR A 281 -14.41 19.81 7.70
C THR A 281 -13.18 20.61 7.24
N HIS A 282 -12.96 20.65 5.92
CA HIS A 282 -12.21 21.75 5.31
C HIS A 282 -12.82 22.13 3.95
N LYS A 283 -13.33 23.36 3.86
CA LYS A 283 -13.55 24.03 2.57
C LYS A 283 -12.18 24.39 2.01
N VAL A 284 -11.95 24.17 0.73
CA VAL A 284 -10.81 24.82 0.08
C VAL A 284 -11.22 26.27 -0.13
N ASP A 285 -10.46 27.18 0.47
CA ASP A 285 -10.59 28.59 0.18
C ASP A 285 -9.87 28.89 -1.16
N ASP A 286 -10.64 29.53 -2.05
CA ASP A 286 -10.30 30.30 -3.25
C ASP A 286 -8.88 30.15 -3.85
N SER A 287 -8.50 28.95 -4.32
CA SER A 287 -7.19 28.77 -4.99
C SER A 287 -7.18 28.09 -6.36
N GLY A 288 -8.35 27.80 -6.97
CA GLY A 288 -8.43 27.46 -8.41
C GLY A 288 -9.68 26.69 -8.84
N MET A 289 -9.57 25.83 -9.87
CA MET A 289 -10.71 25.26 -10.60
C MET A 289 -11.36 24.04 -9.91
N SER A 290 -12.69 24.10 -9.74
CA SER A 290 -13.64 23.11 -9.18
C SER A 290 -14.17 22.02 -10.13
N ILE A 291 -13.93 20.73 -9.88
CA ILE A 291 -14.50 19.59 -10.62
C ILE A 291 -15.40 18.83 -9.66
N SER A 292 -16.72 18.79 -9.88
CA SER A 292 -17.61 17.97 -9.03
C SER A 292 -17.84 16.59 -9.65
N ILE A 293 -17.75 15.54 -8.82
CA ILE A 293 -18.04 14.16 -9.19
C ILE A 293 -19.17 13.66 -8.30
N LYS A 294 -20.21 13.11 -8.93
CA LYS A 294 -21.39 12.56 -8.25
C LYS A 294 -21.74 11.20 -8.83
N ASN A 295 -21.93 10.20 -7.97
CA ASN A 295 -22.25 8.83 -8.35
C ASN A 295 -21.31 8.25 -9.42
N GLY A 296 -20.02 8.58 -9.31
CA GLY A 296 -18.99 8.10 -10.23
C GLY A 296 -19.02 8.75 -11.61
N LYS A 297 -19.79 9.83 -11.79
CA LYS A 297 -19.91 10.58 -13.04
C LYS A 297 -19.46 12.02 -12.81
N ILE A 298 -18.76 12.56 -13.80
CA ILE A 298 -18.34 13.95 -13.80
C ILE A 298 -19.57 14.82 -14.04
N ASP A 299 -19.79 15.83 -13.19
CA ASP A 299 -20.78 16.87 -13.46
C ASP A 299 -20.20 17.85 -14.49
N THR A 300 -20.52 17.61 -15.76
CA THR A 300 -20.02 18.41 -16.89
C THR A 300 -20.60 19.82 -16.93
N LYS A 301 -21.63 20.16 -16.13
CA LYS A 301 -22.24 21.49 -16.15
C LYS A 301 -21.36 22.59 -15.54
N VAL A 302 -20.45 22.24 -14.64
CA VAL A 302 -19.50 23.18 -14.01
C VAL A 302 -18.22 23.36 -14.84
N TYR A 303 -18.02 22.51 -15.85
CA TYR A 303 -16.69 22.14 -16.33
C TYR A 303 -16.27 22.70 -17.68
N VAL A 304 -17.22 23.03 -18.55
CA VAL A 304 -16.91 22.99 -19.98
C VAL A 304 -16.42 24.32 -20.54
N ASN A 305 -16.59 25.45 -19.84
CA ASN A 305 -16.21 26.75 -20.39
C ASN A 305 -14.72 27.14 -20.18
N PRO A 306 -14.15 27.22 -18.96
CA PRO A 306 -12.83 27.84 -18.81
C PRO A 306 -11.65 26.95 -19.26
N ILE A 307 -11.78 25.62 -19.13
CA ILE A 307 -10.71 24.68 -19.53
C ILE A 307 -10.63 24.58 -21.06
N LYS A 308 -11.76 24.42 -21.75
CA LYS A 308 -11.77 24.33 -23.22
C LYS A 308 -11.32 25.62 -23.88
N GLU A 309 -11.76 26.77 -23.37
CA GLU A 309 -11.30 28.08 -23.84
C GLU A 309 -9.78 28.26 -23.62
N SER A 310 -9.26 27.87 -22.45
CA SER A 310 -7.81 27.87 -22.18
C SER A 310 -7.03 26.94 -23.11
N LEU A 311 -7.47 25.69 -23.29
CA LEU A 311 -6.81 24.72 -24.15
C LEU A 311 -6.80 25.16 -25.62
N ASN A 312 -7.92 25.70 -26.09
CA ASN A 312 -8.03 26.24 -27.44
C ASN A 312 -7.10 27.44 -27.66
N SER A 313 -6.89 28.26 -26.63
CA SER A 313 -5.95 29.40 -26.71
C SER A 313 -4.48 29.00 -26.85
N TYR A 314 -4.14 27.73 -26.58
CA TYR A 314 -2.76 27.20 -26.65
C TYR A 314 -2.61 25.97 -27.56
N LYS A 315 -3.61 25.68 -28.39
CA LYS A 315 -3.66 24.49 -29.24
C LYS A 315 -2.44 24.34 -30.16
N ASP A 316 -1.86 25.46 -30.60
CA ASP A 316 -0.66 25.50 -31.45
C ASP A 316 0.65 25.23 -30.70
N LEU A 317 0.68 25.41 -29.37
CA LEU A 317 1.82 25.11 -28.50
C LEU A 317 1.77 23.65 -28.01
N LEU A 318 0.55 23.12 -27.88
CA LEU A 318 0.24 21.77 -27.46
C LEU A 318 0.09 20.82 -28.66
N LYS A 319 0.94 20.91 -29.69
CA LYS A 319 0.79 20.17 -30.96
C LYS A 319 0.69 18.63 -30.86
N ASN A 320 1.05 18.04 -29.73
CA ASN A 320 0.92 16.60 -29.44
C ASN A 320 -0.16 16.29 -28.39
N TYR A 321 -0.98 17.27 -28.00
CA TYR A 321 -2.07 17.10 -27.06
C TYR A 321 -3.27 16.45 -27.73
N ASN A 322 -3.72 15.34 -27.15
CA ASN A 322 -4.96 14.68 -27.53
C ASN A 322 -6.01 15.02 -26.47
N GLU A 323 -7.03 15.81 -26.83
CA GLU A 323 -8.16 16.20 -25.97
C GLU A 323 -8.78 14.98 -25.26
N ASN A 324 -8.73 13.80 -25.89
CA ASN A 324 -9.26 12.56 -25.34
C ASN A 324 -8.54 12.06 -24.08
N GLN A 325 -7.27 12.43 -23.83
CA GLN A 325 -6.50 11.88 -22.71
C GLN A 325 -6.94 12.43 -21.34
N VAL A 326 -7.37 13.70 -21.28
CA VAL A 326 -7.93 14.27 -20.04
C VAL A 326 -9.23 13.57 -19.69
N ASP A 327 -10.11 13.44 -20.69
CA ASP A 327 -11.39 12.76 -20.54
C ASP A 327 -11.18 11.30 -20.12
N GLU A 328 -10.19 10.59 -20.69
CA GLU A 328 -9.83 9.23 -20.28
C GLU A 328 -9.42 9.12 -18.81
N ILE A 329 -8.60 10.06 -18.30
CA ILE A 329 -8.14 10.02 -16.91
C ILE A 329 -9.25 10.44 -15.95
N LEU A 330 -10.02 11.47 -16.29
CA LEU A 330 -11.19 11.85 -15.51
C LEU A 330 -12.23 10.72 -15.47
N ASN A 331 -12.42 9.99 -16.57
CA ASN A 331 -13.29 8.80 -16.64
C ASN A 331 -12.74 7.60 -15.85
N LYS A 332 -11.41 7.49 -15.65
CA LYS A 332 -10.81 6.50 -14.74
C LYS A 332 -10.93 6.90 -13.27
N LEU A 333 -10.78 8.19 -12.97
CA LEU A 333 -10.84 8.73 -11.62
C LEU A 333 -12.28 8.79 -11.08
N ALA A 334 -13.26 9.17 -11.90
CA ALA A 334 -14.62 9.39 -11.46
C ALA A 334 -15.24 8.16 -10.76
N PRO A 335 -15.16 6.94 -11.29
CA PRO A 335 -15.65 5.73 -10.61
C PRO A 335 -14.96 5.46 -9.27
N VAL A 336 -13.68 5.81 -9.15
CA VAL A 336 -12.90 5.65 -7.91
C VAL A 336 -13.29 6.70 -6.88
N ILE A 337 -13.48 7.95 -7.29
CA ILE A 337 -13.87 9.06 -6.41
C ILE A 337 -15.32 8.87 -5.91
N LYS A 338 -16.22 8.39 -6.77
CA LYS A 338 -17.68 8.27 -6.54
C LYS A 338 -18.35 9.61 -6.25
N ASN A 339 -18.09 10.20 -5.09
CA ASN A 339 -18.58 11.51 -4.65
C ASN A 339 -17.41 12.33 -4.12
N GLY A 340 -17.25 13.54 -4.64
CA GLY A 340 -16.18 14.43 -4.21
C GLY A 340 -15.81 15.46 -5.27
N TYR A 341 -14.57 15.93 -5.18
CA TYR A 341 -14.06 17.00 -6.03
C TYR A 341 -12.65 16.73 -6.55
N ILE A 342 -12.33 17.29 -7.70
CA ILE A 342 -10.94 17.48 -8.12
C ILE A 342 -10.71 19.00 -8.18
N GLU A 343 -9.62 19.45 -7.61
CA GLU A 343 -9.29 20.85 -7.46
C GLU A 343 -7.85 21.04 -7.95
N THR A 344 -7.57 22.18 -8.57
CA THR A 344 -6.20 22.56 -8.94
C THR A 344 -5.92 23.97 -8.45
N GLY A 345 -4.67 24.27 -8.13
CA GLY A 345 -4.26 25.60 -7.70
C GLY A 345 -2.75 25.76 -7.62
N PHE A 346 -2.29 26.91 -7.13
CA PHE A 346 -0.87 27.14 -6.86
C PHE A 346 -0.42 26.52 -5.54
N CYS A 347 0.85 26.10 -5.49
CA CYS A 347 1.54 25.72 -4.26
C CYS A 347 2.97 26.28 -4.27
N ALA A 348 3.58 26.38 -3.09
CA ALA A 348 4.91 26.95 -2.92
C ALA A 348 5.72 26.14 -1.91
N ARG A 349 6.91 25.68 -2.29
CA ARG A 349 7.81 24.87 -1.45
C ARG A 349 9.26 25.14 -1.84
N ASN A 350 10.16 25.25 -0.87
CA ASN A 350 11.61 25.39 -1.10
C ASN A 350 11.98 26.48 -2.13
N ASN A 351 11.36 27.67 -2.03
CA ASN A 351 11.52 28.78 -2.99
C ASN A 351 11.10 28.46 -4.45
N LEU A 352 10.34 27.39 -4.67
CA LEU A 352 9.73 27.07 -5.95
C LEU A 352 8.22 27.33 -5.89
N ILE A 353 7.70 27.99 -6.92
CA ILE A 353 6.28 28.07 -7.23
C ILE A 353 5.93 26.87 -8.11
N GLY A 354 4.87 26.15 -7.72
CA GLY A 354 4.40 24.95 -8.38
C GLY A 354 2.88 24.93 -8.53
N THR A 355 2.37 23.80 -8.99
CA THR A 355 0.93 23.54 -9.11
C THR A 355 0.56 22.37 -8.22
N LYS A 356 -0.57 22.48 -7.53
CA LYS A 356 -1.18 21.41 -6.74
C LYS A 356 -2.42 20.88 -7.44
N LEU A 357 -2.56 19.57 -7.47
CA LEU A 357 -3.80 18.85 -7.74
C LEU A 357 -4.32 18.29 -6.41
N VAL A 358 -5.58 18.54 -6.11
CA VAL A 358 -6.24 18.10 -4.88
C VAL A 358 -7.45 17.26 -5.26
N ILE A 359 -7.40 15.96 -4.94
CA ILE A 359 -8.54 15.05 -5.12
C ILE A 359 -9.20 14.86 -3.76
N LYS A 360 -10.45 15.30 -3.65
CA LYS A 360 -11.31 15.08 -2.50
C LYS A 360 -12.29 13.96 -2.78
N LYS A 361 -12.40 13.03 -1.85
CA LYS A 361 -13.33 11.91 -1.90
C LYS A 361 -14.08 11.79 -0.59
N GLU A 362 -15.40 11.67 -0.64
CA GLU A 362 -16.20 11.28 0.51
C GLU A 362 -15.90 9.83 0.89
N ILE A 363 -15.53 9.60 2.15
CA ILE A 363 -15.24 8.29 2.71
C ILE A 363 -16.04 8.07 3.99
N GLY A 364 -16.30 6.80 4.32
CA GLY A 364 -17.07 6.40 5.49
C GLY A 364 -18.48 5.89 5.15
N ASP A 365 -19.27 5.62 6.18
CA ASP A 365 -20.58 4.97 6.08
C ASP A 365 -21.73 5.96 6.38
N SER A 366 -22.95 5.44 6.57
CA SER A 366 -24.12 6.26 6.91
C SER A 366 -24.00 6.99 8.25
N GLU A 367 -23.19 6.47 9.16
CA GLU A 367 -23.03 6.96 10.54
C GLU A 367 -21.78 7.84 10.70
N ASN A 368 -20.71 7.54 9.97
CA ASN A 368 -19.43 8.23 10.05
C ASN A 368 -18.98 8.69 8.66
N LYS A 369 -19.25 9.96 8.31
CA LYS A 369 -18.84 10.57 7.04
C LYS A 369 -17.59 11.44 7.20
N GLY A 370 -16.64 11.29 6.31
CA GLY A 370 -15.42 12.10 6.24
C GLY A 370 -15.02 12.44 4.81
N THR A 371 -14.02 13.32 4.66
CA THR A 371 -13.44 13.65 3.35
C THR A 371 -11.96 13.30 3.34
N LEU A 372 -11.61 12.35 2.49
CA LEU A 372 -10.24 12.05 2.10
C LEU A 372 -9.76 13.14 1.14
N GLN A 373 -8.55 13.65 1.38
CA GLN A 373 -7.89 14.58 0.48
C GLN A 373 -6.51 14.04 0.09
N LEU A 374 -6.33 13.78 -1.20
CA LEU A 374 -5.05 13.50 -1.83
C LEU A 374 -4.56 14.76 -2.52
N GLU A 375 -3.45 15.32 -2.03
CA GLU A 375 -2.77 16.45 -2.63
C GLU A 375 -1.52 15.96 -3.36
N ILE A 376 -1.33 16.42 -4.60
CA ILE A 376 -0.16 16.17 -5.43
C ILE A 376 0.40 17.53 -5.81
N GLU A 377 1.61 17.83 -5.36
CA GLU A 377 2.31 19.07 -5.67
C GLU A 377 3.42 18.79 -6.68
N LEU A 378 3.54 19.67 -7.68
CA LEU A 378 4.54 19.57 -8.73
C LEU A 378 5.34 20.87 -8.80
N TYR A 379 6.66 20.74 -8.71
CA TYR A 379 7.59 21.86 -8.78
C TYR A 379 8.52 21.69 -9.97
N PRO A 380 8.30 22.41 -11.08
CA PRO A 380 9.25 22.42 -12.17
C PRO A 380 10.54 23.09 -11.70
N LYS A 381 11.68 22.45 -11.95
CA LYS A 381 12.99 23.07 -11.75
C LYS A 381 13.41 23.74 -13.05
N PRO A 382 13.87 25.00 -13.02
CA PRO A 382 14.31 25.66 -14.24
C PRO A 382 15.47 24.88 -14.87
N LEU A 383 15.30 24.48 -16.13
CA LEU A 383 16.41 24.22 -17.03
C LEU A 383 16.93 25.58 -17.50
N LEU A 384 18.21 25.87 -17.32
CA LEU A 384 18.86 27.05 -17.91
C LEU A 384 18.73 27.03 -19.45
N PRO A 385 18.62 28.18 -20.15
CA PRO A 385 17.93 29.43 -19.83
C PRO A 385 16.68 29.59 -20.72
N THR A 386 15.51 29.79 -20.13
CA THR A 386 14.38 30.37 -20.88
C THR A 386 14.53 31.89 -20.87
N ASP A 387 14.29 32.55 -22.01
CA ASP A 387 14.30 34.03 -22.11
C ASP A 387 13.19 34.69 -21.26
N ILE A 388 12.28 33.88 -20.72
CA ILE A 388 11.32 34.27 -19.69
C ILE A 388 12.02 34.26 -18.33
N LYS A 389 12.55 35.40 -17.91
CA LYS A 389 12.91 35.63 -16.51
C LYS A 389 11.79 36.43 -15.85
N ILE A 390 10.99 35.79 -15.01
CA ILE A 390 10.15 36.53 -14.07
C ILE A 390 11.12 37.36 -13.21
N PRO A 391 10.96 38.69 -13.11
CA PRO A 391 11.80 39.49 -12.23
C PRO A 391 11.77 38.92 -10.82
N GLN A 392 12.95 38.74 -10.21
CA GLN A 392 13.06 38.13 -8.88
C GLN A 392 12.12 38.77 -7.83
N PRO A 393 11.93 40.11 -7.78
CA PRO A 393 10.99 40.72 -6.85
C PRO A 393 9.54 40.28 -7.04
N ASP A 394 9.11 40.07 -8.30
CA ASP A 394 7.76 39.62 -8.64
C ASP A 394 7.58 38.14 -8.32
N TYR A 395 8.62 37.33 -8.54
CA TYR A 395 8.65 35.92 -8.15
C TYR A 395 8.55 35.76 -6.63
N ASP A 396 9.32 36.54 -5.87
CA ASP A 396 9.32 36.51 -4.40
C ASP A 396 7.96 36.98 -3.85
N LYS A 397 7.33 37.97 -4.49
CA LYS A 397 5.98 38.41 -4.15
C LYS A 397 4.97 37.28 -4.39
N ALA A 398 4.97 36.67 -5.58
CA ALA A 398 4.07 35.57 -5.90
C ALA A 398 4.27 34.36 -4.97
N TYR A 399 5.53 34.02 -4.66
CA TYR A 399 5.86 32.95 -3.71
C TYR A 399 5.28 33.24 -2.32
N ARG A 400 5.40 34.47 -1.82
CA ARG A 400 4.82 34.89 -0.53
C ARG A 400 3.30 34.85 -0.56
N ASP A 401 2.67 35.36 -1.62
CA ASP A 401 1.21 35.37 -1.76
C ASP A 401 0.66 33.92 -1.72
N ILE A 402 1.25 33.02 -2.51
CA ILE A 402 0.87 31.60 -2.56
C ILE A 402 1.09 30.92 -1.20
N LYS A 403 2.23 31.15 -0.56
CA LYS A 403 2.54 30.58 0.76
C LYS A 403 1.56 31.05 1.86
N ASN A 404 1.01 32.25 1.69
CA ASN A 404 0.00 32.82 2.58
C ASN A 404 -1.45 32.45 2.19
N GLY A 405 -1.64 31.55 1.22
CA GLY A 405 -2.96 31.09 0.78
C GLY A 405 -3.68 32.04 -0.16
N HIS A 406 -3.02 33.07 -0.68
CA HIS A 406 -3.61 34.02 -1.62
C HIS A 406 -3.30 33.64 -3.06
N VAL A 407 -4.25 33.91 -3.97
CA VAL A 407 -3.99 33.88 -5.40
C VAL A 407 -3.05 35.05 -5.74
N PRO A 408 -1.87 34.79 -6.32
CA PRO A 408 -0.90 35.83 -6.60
C PRO A 408 -1.45 36.85 -7.61
N GLN A 409 -1.42 38.13 -7.24
CA GLN A 409 -1.82 39.26 -8.10
C GLN A 409 -0.62 39.64 -8.97
N LEU A 410 -0.47 38.95 -10.10
CA LEU A 410 0.57 39.21 -11.11
C LEU A 410 0.09 40.26 -12.13
N ASN A 411 0.99 40.95 -12.85
CA ASN A 411 0.56 41.92 -13.88
C ASN A 411 0.00 41.18 -15.11
N VAL A 412 -0.93 41.81 -15.85
CA VAL A 412 -1.87 41.17 -16.79
C VAL A 412 -1.19 40.42 -17.95
N GLU A 413 0.02 40.80 -18.36
CA GLU A 413 0.84 40.09 -19.36
C GLU A 413 1.45 38.76 -18.82
N VAL A 414 1.68 38.70 -17.52
CA VAL A 414 2.08 37.50 -16.76
C VAL A 414 0.85 36.72 -16.26
N ILE A 415 -0.34 37.35 -16.24
CA ILE A 415 -1.64 36.69 -15.99
C ILE A 415 -2.27 36.12 -17.26
N LEU A 416 -1.91 36.56 -18.47
CA LEU A 416 -2.16 35.74 -19.67
C LEU A 416 -1.52 34.36 -19.50
N LYS A 417 -0.47 34.25 -18.66
CA LYS A 417 0.14 33.00 -18.21
C LYS A 417 -0.52 32.37 -16.96
N GLY A 418 -1.61 32.92 -16.44
CA GLY A 418 -2.52 32.27 -15.47
C GLY A 418 -3.46 31.26 -16.14
N VAL A 419 -3.70 31.42 -17.45
CA VAL A 419 -4.31 30.42 -18.33
C VAL A 419 -3.41 29.15 -18.43
N LEU A 420 -2.14 29.22 -18.00
CA LEU A 420 -1.31 28.02 -17.78
C LEU A 420 -1.85 27.11 -16.67
N ILE A 421 -2.61 27.58 -15.68
CA ILE A 421 -2.98 26.74 -14.52
C ILE A 421 -3.91 25.60 -14.95
N GLY A 422 -4.83 25.86 -15.88
CA GLY A 422 -5.71 24.86 -16.48
C GLY A 422 -4.98 23.96 -17.47
N ALA A 423 -4.16 24.54 -18.35
CA ALA A 423 -3.39 23.79 -19.36
C ALA A 423 -2.26 22.94 -18.75
N LEU A 424 -1.58 23.42 -17.71
CA LEU A 424 -0.55 22.70 -16.96
C LEU A 424 -1.19 21.62 -16.07
N ALA A 425 -2.32 21.88 -15.40
CA ALA A 425 -3.05 20.83 -14.69
C ALA A 425 -3.46 19.69 -15.65
N VAL A 426 -3.82 20.01 -16.89
CA VAL A 426 -4.11 19.06 -17.97
C VAL A 426 -2.86 18.32 -18.47
N VAL A 427 -1.75 19.02 -18.75
CA VAL A 427 -0.44 18.42 -19.10
C VAL A 427 0.07 17.53 -17.97
N ILE A 428 -0.22 17.88 -16.71
CA ILE A 428 0.12 17.11 -15.52
C ILE A 428 -0.75 15.86 -15.41
N ILE A 429 -2.07 15.99 -15.50
CA ILE A 429 -3.00 14.84 -15.55
C ILE A 429 -2.53 13.86 -16.64
N ILE A 430 -2.25 14.35 -17.85
CA ILE A 430 -1.81 13.54 -18.99
C ILE A 430 -0.41 12.93 -18.78
N GLY A 431 0.58 13.71 -18.35
CA GLY A 431 1.95 13.23 -18.17
C GLY A 431 2.10 12.29 -16.96
N ILE A 432 1.24 12.41 -15.94
CA ILE A 432 1.12 11.45 -14.83
C ILE A 432 0.76 10.06 -15.37
N ALA A 433 -0.14 9.98 -16.35
CA ALA A 433 -0.55 8.70 -16.94
C ALA A 433 0.53 8.09 -17.85
N SER A 434 1.41 8.90 -18.42
CA SER A 434 2.37 8.49 -19.46
C SER A 434 3.79 8.24 -18.89
N GLY A 435 4.26 9.03 -17.92
CA GLY A 435 5.47 8.75 -17.11
C GLY A 435 6.34 9.96 -16.82
N ALA A 436 7.20 9.88 -15.80
CA ALA A 436 7.96 11.03 -15.28
C ALA A 436 8.85 11.72 -16.34
N ALA A 437 9.44 10.97 -17.26
CA ALA A 437 10.26 11.51 -18.35
C ALA A 437 9.42 12.23 -19.42
N GLU A 438 8.24 11.70 -19.73
CA GLU A 438 7.30 12.27 -20.69
C GLU A 438 6.57 13.49 -20.10
N LEU A 439 6.21 13.42 -18.82
CA LEU A 439 5.73 14.55 -18.03
C LEU A 439 6.77 15.66 -17.98
N ALA A 440 8.03 15.34 -17.67
CA ALA A 440 9.11 16.32 -17.69
C ALA A 440 9.31 16.91 -19.10
N GLY A 441 9.25 16.08 -20.15
CA GLY A 441 9.33 16.53 -21.55
C GLY A 441 8.17 17.42 -21.97
N ALA A 442 6.94 17.08 -21.59
CA ALA A 442 5.73 17.86 -21.88
C ALA A 442 5.69 19.18 -21.10
N ILE A 443 6.09 19.17 -19.82
CA ILE A 443 6.25 20.37 -19.00
C ILE A 443 7.37 21.27 -19.60
N THR A 444 8.49 20.67 -20.00
CA THR A 444 9.61 21.40 -20.62
C THR A 444 9.19 22.02 -21.96
N ALA A 445 8.49 21.28 -22.81
CA ALA A 445 7.96 21.77 -24.08
C ALA A 445 6.93 22.89 -23.87
N PHE A 446 6.07 22.76 -22.86
CA PHE A 446 5.10 23.79 -22.49
C PHE A 446 5.77 25.09 -22.02
N PHE A 447 6.82 25.01 -21.20
CA PHE A 447 7.59 26.19 -20.78
C PHE A 447 8.47 26.76 -21.91
N ALA A 448 9.02 25.92 -22.79
CA ALA A 448 9.79 26.36 -23.95
C ALA A 448 8.92 27.07 -25.01
N ALA A 449 7.66 26.68 -25.14
CA ALA A 449 6.68 27.30 -26.03
C ALA A 449 6.17 28.67 -25.55
N LEU A 450 6.44 29.03 -24.28
CA LEU A 450 6.06 30.30 -23.67
C LEU A 450 7.17 31.36 -23.75
N ALA A 451 8.34 30.96 -24.25
CA ALA A 451 9.53 31.77 -24.53
C ALA A 451 9.50 32.17 -26.00
#